data_AF-A0A7C4LF02-F1
#
_entry.id   AF-A0A7C4LF02-F1
#
_cell.length_a   1.000
_cell.length_b   1.000
_cell.length_c   1.000
_cell.angle_alpha   90.00
_cell.angle_beta   90.00
_cell.angle_gamma   90.00
#
_symmetry.space_group_name_H-M   'P 1'
#
loop_
_entity.id
_entity.type
_entity.pdbx_description
1 polymer ?
#
loop_
_entity_poly.entity_id
_entity_poly.type
_entity_poly.pdbx_seq_one_letter_code
_entity_poly.pdbx_strand_id
1 'polypeptide(L)'
;LGGIKSIARVCEKLVPAMAVVYVAGCCIMLFLRADTLPDTVMLILSTAFTGTAAVGGFVGAGVREAVRYGVARGLFSNESGLGSAPIVAAAAQTSNPVRQALVSSTGTFWDTVVVCALTGLVVVNSGKWTLGLNGAALTKAVFSDLPVIGPFVLTGGLLTFVFSTILGWSYYGEKACEYLFGNKSILPYRLLWVAAVMAGSLLSVPCVWCFADIANGLMALPNLISLVALNGLIVAETKKYLWEGNP
;
A
#
# COMPACT_ATOMS: atom_id res chain seq x y z
N LEU A 1 -8.91 15.42 15.80
CA LEU A 1 -8.85 16.56 16.75
C LEU A 1 -7.46 17.19 16.82
N GLY A 2 -6.35 16.42 16.85
CA GLY A 2 -4.97 16.98 16.94
C GLY A 2 -4.23 17.31 15.63
N GLY A 3 -4.87 17.18 14.45
CA GLY A 3 -4.25 17.47 13.14
C GLY A 3 -3.02 16.61 12.79
N ILE A 4 -2.26 17.03 11.78
CA ILE A 4 -1.10 16.27 11.26
C ILE A 4 -0.02 16.01 12.31
N LYS A 5 0.25 16.96 13.23
CA LYS A 5 1.27 16.79 14.27
C LYS A 5 0.94 15.63 15.23
N SER A 6 -0.34 15.44 15.55
CA SER A 6 -0.78 14.33 16.39
C SER A 6 -0.70 13.00 15.65
N ILE A 7 -1.06 12.99 14.35
CA ILE A 7 -0.98 11.79 13.51
C ILE A 7 0.48 11.36 13.37
N ALA A 8 1.36 12.30 13.00
CA ALA A 8 2.80 12.06 12.84
C ALA A 8 3.43 11.47 14.11
N ARG A 9 3.17 12.05 15.28
CA ARG A 9 3.71 11.55 16.56
C ARG A 9 3.34 10.10 16.87
N VAL A 10 2.12 9.67 16.50
CA VAL A 10 1.67 8.30 16.69
C VAL A 10 2.33 7.39 15.64
N CYS A 11 2.26 7.78 14.37
CA CYS A 11 2.81 6.99 13.26
C CYS A 11 4.33 6.80 13.38
N GLU A 12 5.09 7.81 13.80
CA GLU A 12 6.55 7.75 13.97
C GLU A 12 7.02 6.64 14.92
N LYS A 13 6.21 6.30 15.93
CA LYS A 13 6.54 5.22 16.87
C LYS A 13 5.90 3.89 16.47
N LEU A 14 4.66 3.95 16.03
CA LEU A 14 3.83 2.78 15.76
C LEU A 14 4.23 2.09 14.45
N VAL A 15 4.51 2.84 13.38
CA VAL A 15 4.82 2.29 12.05
C VAL A 15 6.15 1.52 12.03
N PRO A 16 7.27 2.03 12.61
CA PRO A 16 8.50 1.25 12.63
C PRO A 16 8.39 0.00 13.51
N ALA A 17 7.74 0.12 14.68
CA ALA A 17 7.55 -1.01 15.58
C ALA A 17 6.71 -2.12 14.92
N MET A 18 5.60 -1.77 14.26
CA MET A 18 4.77 -2.76 13.56
C MET A 18 5.52 -3.39 12.40
N ALA A 19 6.28 -2.62 11.61
CA ALA A 19 7.02 -3.12 10.47
C ALA A 19 8.07 -4.15 10.90
N VAL A 20 8.83 -3.86 11.96
CA VAL A 20 9.84 -4.79 12.49
C VAL A 20 9.19 -6.08 12.98
N VAL A 21 8.13 -5.99 13.79
CA VAL A 21 7.43 -7.17 14.32
C VAL A 21 6.82 -8.01 13.20
N TYR A 22 6.19 -7.37 12.21
CA TYR A 22 5.57 -8.04 11.08
C TYR A 22 6.61 -8.74 10.18
N VAL A 23 7.66 -8.02 9.79
CA VAL A 23 8.77 -8.56 8.98
C VAL A 23 9.45 -9.71 9.70
N ALA A 24 9.73 -9.58 11.00
CA ALA A 24 10.30 -10.65 11.81
C ALA A 24 9.39 -11.89 11.83
N GLY A 25 8.08 -11.69 12.01
CA GLY A 25 7.09 -12.77 11.95
C GLY A 25 7.10 -13.49 10.59
N CYS A 26 7.10 -12.74 9.49
CA CYS A 26 7.21 -13.30 8.15
C CYS A 26 8.52 -14.08 7.95
N CYS A 27 9.66 -13.52 8.36
CA CYS A 27 10.94 -14.21 8.27
C CYS A 27 10.94 -15.53 9.04
N ILE A 28 10.43 -15.55 10.28
CA ILE A 28 10.32 -16.77 11.08
C ILE A 28 9.47 -17.83 10.34
N MET A 29 8.33 -17.44 9.77
CA MET A 29 7.49 -18.37 9.00
C MET A 29 8.20 -18.95 7.78
N LEU A 30 8.97 -18.13 7.07
CA LEU A 30 9.76 -18.59 5.93
C LEU A 30 10.90 -19.51 6.36
N PHE A 31 11.55 -19.24 7.50
CA PHE A 31 12.60 -20.12 8.04
C PHE A 31 12.06 -21.49 8.48
N LEU A 32 10.87 -21.54 9.09
CA LEU A 32 10.23 -22.81 9.49
C LEU A 32 9.83 -23.69 8.30
N ARG A 33 9.71 -23.09 7.11
CA ARG A 33 9.40 -23.78 5.85
C ARG A 33 10.44 -23.40 4.78
N ALA A 34 11.72 -23.41 5.16
CA ALA A 34 12.81 -23.03 4.27
C ALA A 34 12.96 -24.00 3.09
N ASP A 35 12.67 -25.29 3.32
CA ASP A 35 12.81 -26.33 2.30
C ASP A 35 11.89 -26.12 1.10
N THR A 36 10.70 -25.56 1.31
CA THR A 36 9.70 -25.29 0.26
C THR A 36 9.81 -23.88 -0.33
N LEU A 37 10.79 -23.08 0.13
CA LEU A 37 10.98 -21.71 -0.33
C LEU A 37 11.46 -21.63 -1.80
N PRO A 38 12.39 -22.48 -2.29
CA PRO A 38 12.78 -22.47 -3.70
C PRO A 38 11.59 -22.79 -4.63
N ASP A 39 10.78 -23.78 -4.26
CA ASP A 39 9.58 -24.16 -5.01
C ASP A 39 8.54 -23.04 -5.02
N THR A 40 8.39 -22.32 -3.91
CA THR A 40 7.52 -21.15 -3.81
C THR A 40 7.94 -20.05 -4.78
N VAL A 41 9.23 -19.71 -4.81
CA VAL A 41 9.76 -18.68 -5.72
C VAL A 41 9.61 -19.12 -7.17
N MET A 42 9.92 -20.39 -7.47
CA MET A 42 9.75 -20.95 -8.80
C MET A 42 8.28 -20.94 -9.23
N LEU A 43 7.35 -21.24 -8.32
CA LEU A 43 5.91 -21.20 -8.59
C LEU A 43 5.45 -19.77 -8.90
N ILE A 44 5.88 -18.77 -8.14
CA ILE A 44 5.53 -17.36 -8.38
C ILE A 44 6.07 -16.91 -9.74
N LEU A 45 7.35 -17.17 -10.04
CA LEU A 45 7.97 -16.76 -11.29
C LEU A 45 7.38 -17.51 -12.49
N SER A 46 7.22 -18.83 -12.39
CA SER A 46 6.59 -19.60 -13.46
C SER A 46 5.16 -19.13 -13.68
N THR A 47 4.33 -18.96 -12.66
CA THR A 47 2.93 -18.51 -12.85
C THR A 47 2.85 -17.06 -13.40
N ALA A 48 3.78 -16.18 -13.03
CA ALA A 48 3.82 -14.81 -13.52
C ALA A 48 4.31 -14.70 -14.98
N PHE A 49 5.26 -15.55 -15.39
CA PHE A 49 5.93 -15.47 -16.68
C PHE A 49 5.62 -16.63 -17.65
N THR A 50 4.82 -17.62 -17.25
CA THR A 50 4.32 -18.69 -18.14
C THR A 50 3.25 -18.13 -19.07
N GLY A 51 3.72 -17.33 -20.02
CA GLY A 51 2.99 -17.01 -21.22
C GLY A 51 3.09 -18.16 -22.22
N THR A 52 2.19 -19.13 -22.14
CA THR A 52 1.52 -19.63 -23.36
C THR A 52 0.47 -18.62 -23.85
N ALA A 53 0.71 -17.34 -23.57
CA ALA A 53 -0.12 -16.17 -23.83
C ALA A 53 0.02 -15.62 -25.26
N ALA A 54 0.64 -16.36 -26.17
CA ALA A 54 0.57 -16.05 -27.60
C ALA A 54 -0.48 -16.88 -28.36
N VAL A 55 -1.02 -17.97 -27.80
CA VAL A 55 -1.85 -18.91 -28.61
C VAL A 55 -3.11 -19.50 -27.92
N GLY A 56 -3.28 -19.48 -26.59
CA GLY A 56 -4.37 -20.26 -25.94
C GLY A 56 -5.30 -19.47 -25.01
N GLY A 57 -6.57 -19.29 -25.39
CA GLY A 57 -7.56 -18.44 -24.71
C GLY A 57 -7.81 -18.67 -23.21
N PHE A 58 -7.69 -19.90 -22.68
CA PHE A 58 -7.97 -20.18 -21.26
C PHE A 58 -6.78 -19.90 -20.34
N VAL A 59 -5.55 -20.22 -20.77
CA VAL A 59 -4.33 -19.98 -19.96
C VAL A 59 -3.94 -18.49 -19.98
N GLY A 60 -4.17 -17.80 -21.11
CA GLY A 60 -3.96 -16.35 -21.20
C GLY A 60 -4.89 -15.51 -20.31
N ALA A 61 -6.10 -16.01 -20.04
CA ALA A 61 -7.04 -15.35 -19.12
C ALA A 61 -6.52 -15.35 -17.67
N GLY A 62 -5.89 -16.44 -17.23
CA GLY A 62 -5.30 -16.54 -15.89
C GLY A 62 -4.15 -15.58 -15.66
N VAL A 63 -3.21 -15.49 -16.61
CA VAL A 63 -2.08 -14.53 -16.54
C VAL A 63 -2.58 -13.09 -16.58
N ARG A 64 -3.54 -12.78 -17.46
CA ARG A 64 -4.16 -11.46 -17.52
C ARG A 64 -4.79 -11.07 -16.19
N GLU A 65 -5.54 -11.97 -15.56
CA GLU A 65 -6.13 -11.70 -14.25
C GLU A 65 -5.07 -11.55 -13.16
N ALA A 66 -4.03 -12.37 -13.14
CA ALA A 66 -2.93 -12.24 -12.20
C ALA A 66 -2.22 -10.89 -12.31
N VAL A 67 -1.90 -10.45 -13.53
CA VAL A 67 -1.32 -9.12 -13.79
C VAL A 67 -2.29 -8.02 -13.40
N ARG A 68 -3.57 -8.13 -13.79
CA ARG A 68 -4.60 -7.13 -13.47
C ARG A 68 -4.74 -6.94 -11.96
N TYR A 69 -4.91 -8.03 -11.21
CA TYR A 69 -5.04 -7.98 -9.76
C TYR A 69 -3.72 -7.58 -9.08
N GLY A 70 -2.58 -8.05 -9.58
CA GLY A 70 -1.26 -7.67 -9.07
C GLY A 70 -1.00 -6.18 -9.20
N VAL A 71 -1.25 -5.61 -10.38
CA VAL A 71 -1.14 -4.17 -10.62
C VAL A 71 -2.17 -3.40 -9.80
N ALA A 72 -3.45 -3.79 -9.82
CA ALA A 72 -4.50 -3.07 -9.10
C ALA A 72 -4.26 -3.04 -7.58
N ARG A 73 -3.92 -4.20 -6.98
CA ARG A 73 -3.62 -4.27 -5.54
C ARG A 73 -2.27 -3.64 -5.19
N GLY A 74 -1.28 -3.74 -6.07
CA GLY A 74 0.02 -3.09 -5.89
C GLY A 74 -0.10 -1.57 -5.86
N LEU A 75 -0.82 -0.98 -6.82
CA LEU A 75 -1.13 0.45 -6.86
C LEU A 75 -1.96 0.90 -5.65
N PHE A 76 -2.87 0.04 -5.17
CA PHE A 76 -3.62 0.33 -3.94
C PHE A 76 -2.71 0.36 -2.70
N SER A 77 -1.71 -0.53 -2.63
CA SER A 77 -0.81 -0.63 -1.47
C SER A 77 0.17 0.54 -1.40
N ASN A 78 0.86 0.83 -2.51
CA ASN A 78 1.93 1.82 -2.53
C ASN A 78 1.51 3.21 -3.03
N GLU A 79 0.26 3.35 -3.44
CA GLU A 79 -0.35 4.60 -3.91
C GLU A 79 0.36 5.24 -5.13
N SER A 80 1.13 4.45 -5.87
CA SER A 80 1.87 4.95 -7.03
C SER A 80 0.94 5.51 -8.09
N GLY A 81 1.23 6.72 -8.55
CA GLY A 81 0.43 7.39 -9.58
C GLY A 81 -0.90 7.98 -9.09
N LEU A 82 -1.32 7.74 -7.84
CA LEU A 82 -2.58 8.28 -7.29
C LEU A 82 -2.50 9.77 -6.93
N GLY A 83 -1.30 10.29 -6.69
CA GLY A 83 -1.09 11.70 -6.32
C GLY A 83 -1.41 12.02 -4.85
N SER A 84 -1.76 11.03 -4.03
CA SER A 84 -2.05 11.17 -2.59
C SER A 84 -0.80 11.38 -1.74
N ALA A 85 0.24 10.55 -1.92
CA ALA A 85 1.47 10.60 -1.11
C ALA A 85 2.16 11.99 -1.09
N PRO A 86 2.22 12.75 -2.20
CA PRO A 86 2.75 14.11 -2.20
C PRO A 86 2.04 15.09 -1.25
N ILE A 87 0.77 14.87 -0.90
CA ILE A 87 0.01 15.72 0.04
C ILE A 87 0.66 15.73 1.43
N VAL A 88 1.18 14.57 1.87
CA VAL A 88 1.93 14.46 3.13
C VAL A 88 3.33 15.02 2.97
N ALA A 89 3.99 14.70 1.86
CA ALA A 89 5.33 15.18 1.57
C ALA A 89 5.40 16.73 1.59
N ALA A 90 4.35 17.39 1.12
CA ALA A 90 4.22 18.85 1.15
C ALA A 90 4.13 19.43 2.58
N ALA A 91 3.74 18.64 3.58
CA ALA A 91 3.72 19.08 4.97
C ALA A 91 5.07 18.88 5.69
N ALA A 92 6.04 18.22 5.06
CA ALA A 92 7.37 18.03 5.62
C ALA A 92 8.15 19.35 5.66
N GLN A 93 8.92 19.53 6.73
CA GLN A 93 9.83 20.68 6.87
C GLN A 93 11.12 20.40 6.09
N THR A 94 11.08 20.62 4.78
CA THR A 94 12.25 20.55 3.90
C THR A 94 12.49 21.89 3.22
N SER A 95 13.76 22.25 3.04
CA SER A 95 14.15 23.39 2.19
C SER A 95 14.21 23.03 0.71
N ASN A 96 14.26 21.73 0.39
CA ASN A 96 14.43 21.25 -0.97
C ASN A 96 13.38 20.18 -1.33
N PRO A 97 12.60 20.36 -2.41
CA PRO A 97 11.55 19.41 -2.81
C PRO A 97 12.12 18.07 -3.27
N VAL A 98 13.30 18.04 -3.92
CA VAL A 98 13.93 16.80 -4.41
C VAL A 98 14.34 15.91 -3.24
N ARG A 99 14.88 16.49 -2.17
CA ARG A 99 15.23 15.74 -0.96
C ARG A 99 14.02 15.03 -0.37
N GLN A 100 12.90 15.74 -0.24
CA GLN A 100 11.68 15.16 0.30
C GLN A 100 11.04 14.15 -0.65
N ALA A 101 11.13 14.38 -1.97
CA ALA A 101 10.68 13.42 -2.96
C ALA A 101 11.46 12.10 -2.89
N LEU A 102 12.78 12.14 -2.67
CA LEU A 102 13.61 10.94 -2.47
C LEU A 102 13.25 10.20 -1.18
N VAL A 103 12.95 10.91 -0.09
CA VAL A 103 12.43 10.26 1.13
C VAL A 103 11.08 9.61 0.85
N SER A 104 10.17 10.33 0.19
CA SER A 104 8.83 9.82 -0.13
C SER A 104 8.87 8.62 -1.07
N SER A 105 9.82 8.55 -2.01
CA SER A 105 9.93 7.42 -2.94
C SER A 105 10.38 6.13 -2.25
N THR A 106 11.06 6.20 -1.10
CA THR A 106 11.38 5.00 -0.31
C THR A 106 10.13 4.29 0.22
N GLY A 107 9.00 4.99 0.33
CA GLY A 107 7.74 4.42 0.81
C GLY A 107 7.28 3.23 -0.03
N THR A 108 7.37 3.33 -1.36
CA THR A 108 6.96 2.25 -2.28
C THR A 108 7.87 1.03 -2.19
N PHE A 109 9.17 1.25 -1.95
CA PHE A 109 10.13 0.17 -1.74
C PHE A 109 9.82 -0.61 -0.46
N TRP A 110 9.65 0.08 0.67
CA TRP A 110 9.35 -0.57 1.95
C TRP A 110 7.99 -1.26 1.93
N ASP A 111 6.97 -0.63 1.34
CA ASP A 111 5.63 -1.21 1.24
C ASP A 111 5.62 -2.44 0.32
N THR A 112 5.93 -2.27 -0.97
CA THR A 112 5.70 -3.33 -1.95
C THR A 112 6.86 -4.33 -2.04
N VAL A 113 8.10 -3.84 -2.13
CA VAL A 113 9.27 -4.69 -2.40
C VAL A 113 9.68 -5.48 -1.16
N VAL A 114 9.49 -4.91 0.03
CA VAL A 114 9.82 -5.58 1.29
C VAL A 114 8.58 -6.22 1.90
N VAL A 115 7.60 -5.42 2.34
CA VAL A 115 6.49 -5.94 3.16
C VAL A 115 5.54 -6.81 2.34
N CYS A 116 4.97 -6.31 1.23
CA CYS A 116 4.04 -7.10 0.42
C CYS A 116 4.68 -8.33 -0.21
N ALA A 117 5.94 -8.23 -0.64
CA ALA A 117 6.67 -9.38 -1.18
C ALA A 117 6.84 -10.49 -0.12
N LEU A 118 7.24 -10.12 1.11
CA LEU A 118 7.31 -11.07 2.23
C LEU A 118 5.96 -11.69 2.56
N THR A 119 4.89 -10.88 2.60
CA THR A 119 3.53 -11.40 2.82
C THR A 119 3.13 -12.39 1.72
N GLY A 120 3.37 -12.04 0.45
CA GLY A 120 3.09 -12.91 -0.70
C GLY A 120 3.85 -14.23 -0.63
N LEU A 121 5.15 -14.18 -0.31
CA LEU A 121 5.97 -15.38 -0.13
C LEU A 121 5.44 -16.27 1.00
N VAL A 122 5.11 -15.69 2.15
CA VAL A 122 4.55 -16.43 3.30
C VAL A 122 3.20 -17.07 2.93
N VAL A 123 2.33 -16.35 2.23
CA VAL A 123 1.03 -16.88 1.79
C VAL A 123 1.20 -18.03 0.81
N VAL A 124 2.07 -17.90 -0.20
CA VAL A 124 2.29 -18.98 -1.18
C VAL A 124 2.98 -20.19 -0.53
N ASN A 125 4.04 -19.96 0.27
CA ASN A 125 4.80 -21.01 0.95
C ASN A 125 3.96 -21.79 1.98
N SER A 126 2.90 -21.19 2.50
CA SER A 126 1.96 -21.87 3.40
C SER A 126 1.12 -22.95 2.69
N GLY A 127 0.89 -22.80 1.38
CA GLY A 127 -0.05 -23.62 0.59
C GLY A 127 -1.54 -23.33 0.84
N LYS A 128 -1.89 -22.49 1.83
CA LYS A 128 -3.28 -22.25 2.25
C LYS A 128 -4.10 -21.39 1.29
N TRP A 129 -3.45 -20.75 0.33
CA TRP A 129 -4.10 -19.98 -0.74
C TRP A 129 -5.01 -20.85 -1.64
N THR A 130 -4.87 -22.18 -1.57
CA THR A 130 -5.71 -23.15 -2.29
C THR A 130 -7.03 -23.49 -1.57
N LEU A 131 -7.22 -23.05 -0.32
CA LEU A 131 -8.36 -23.41 0.52
C LEU A 131 -9.64 -22.58 0.22
N GLY A 132 -9.64 -21.74 -0.81
CA GLY A 132 -10.76 -20.85 -1.14
C GLY A 132 -11.00 -19.72 -0.13
N LEU A 133 -10.03 -19.46 0.75
CA LEU A 133 -10.07 -18.34 1.71
C LEU A 133 -9.61 -17.04 1.06
N ASN A 134 -10.19 -15.91 1.48
CA ASN A 134 -9.87 -14.59 0.93
C ASN A 134 -9.52 -13.57 2.01
N GLY A 135 -8.73 -12.56 1.63
CA GLY A 135 -8.42 -11.38 2.45
C GLY A 135 -7.89 -11.75 3.85
N ALA A 136 -8.47 -11.13 4.88
CA ALA A 136 -8.07 -11.33 6.27
C ALA A 136 -8.24 -12.78 6.76
N ALA A 137 -9.19 -13.55 6.21
CA ALA A 137 -9.38 -14.95 6.58
C ALA A 137 -8.22 -15.82 6.10
N LEU A 138 -7.71 -15.56 4.88
CA LEU A 138 -6.56 -16.27 4.34
C LEU A 138 -5.31 -15.96 5.17
N THR A 139 -4.99 -14.68 5.40
CA THR A 139 -3.81 -14.31 6.19
C THR A 139 -3.90 -14.84 7.62
N LYS A 140 -5.08 -14.83 8.25
CA LYS A 140 -5.30 -15.46 9.56
C LYS A 140 -5.01 -16.96 9.54
N ALA A 141 -5.49 -17.68 8.51
CA ALA A 141 -5.23 -19.10 8.38
C ALA A 141 -3.72 -19.34 8.24
N VAL A 142 -3.02 -18.55 7.43
CA VAL A 142 -1.55 -18.65 7.25
C VAL A 142 -0.83 -18.42 8.56
N PHE A 143 -1.07 -17.28 9.23
CA PHE A 143 -0.40 -16.92 10.48
C PHE A 143 -0.71 -17.86 11.65
N SER A 144 -1.77 -18.68 11.56
CA SER A 144 -2.05 -19.71 12.56
C SER A 144 -1.07 -20.88 12.54
N ASP A 145 -0.19 -20.99 11.53
CA ASP A 145 0.88 -21.99 11.49
C ASP A 145 2.03 -21.70 12.48
N LEU A 146 2.11 -20.48 13.00
CA LEU A 146 2.92 -20.15 14.18
C LEU A 146 2.02 -20.23 15.41
N PRO A 147 1.92 -21.39 16.09
CA PRO A 147 1.08 -21.51 17.27
C PRO A 147 1.51 -20.48 18.32
N VAL A 148 0.52 -19.90 19.00
CA VAL A 148 0.68 -18.85 20.02
C VAL A 148 1.07 -17.48 19.46
N ILE A 149 2.17 -17.33 18.72
CA ILE A 149 2.72 -16.01 18.38
C ILE A 149 2.08 -15.41 17.12
N GLY A 150 1.81 -16.22 16.10
CA GLY A 150 1.38 -15.74 14.78
C GLY A 150 0.05 -14.96 14.80
N PRO A 151 -0.99 -15.40 15.53
CA PRO A 151 -2.23 -14.64 15.66
C PRO A 151 -2.07 -13.27 16.33
N PHE A 152 -1.18 -13.14 17.32
CA PHE A 152 -0.91 -11.85 17.97
C PHE A 152 -0.13 -10.91 17.06
N VAL A 153 0.87 -11.42 16.34
CA VAL A 153 1.62 -10.65 15.34
C VAL A 153 0.70 -10.13 14.24
N LEU A 154 -0.17 -11.00 13.70
CA LEU A 154 -1.11 -10.60 12.66
C LEU A 154 -2.13 -9.60 13.18
N THR A 155 -2.76 -9.86 14.33
CA THR A 155 -3.82 -8.99 14.86
C THR A 155 -3.26 -7.64 15.27
N GLY A 156 -2.14 -7.63 15.99
CA GLY A 156 -1.44 -6.40 16.37
C GLY A 156 -1.00 -5.60 15.15
N GLY A 157 -0.31 -6.25 14.20
CA GLY A 157 0.15 -5.63 12.95
C GLY A 157 -0.99 -5.09 12.09
N LEU A 158 -2.07 -5.86 11.93
CA LEU A 158 -3.25 -5.45 11.15
C LEU A 158 -3.95 -4.25 11.78
N LEU A 159 -4.13 -4.26 13.11
CA LEU A 159 -4.73 -3.13 13.82
C LEU A 159 -3.90 -1.86 13.63
N THR A 160 -2.58 -1.95 13.79
CA THR A 160 -1.68 -0.81 13.61
C THR A 160 -1.66 -0.32 12.16
N PHE A 161 -1.67 -1.23 11.19
CA PHE A 161 -1.67 -0.91 9.76
C PHE A 161 -2.97 -0.20 9.37
N VAL A 162 -4.13 -0.81 9.66
CA VAL A 162 -5.45 -0.25 9.38
C VAL A 162 -5.61 1.12 10.04
N PHE A 163 -5.19 1.25 11.30
CA PHE A 163 -5.28 2.51 12.02
C PHE A 163 -4.42 3.61 11.37
N SER A 164 -3.17 3.30 11.00
CA SER A 164 -2.29 4.26 10.32
C SER A 164 -2.85 4.72 8.98
N THR A 165 -3.41 3.78 8.19
CA THR A 165 -4.01 4.09 6.88
C THR A 165 -5.25 4.96 7.03
N ILE A 166 -6.14 4.66 7.98
CA ILE A 166 -7.34 5.48 8.26
C ILE A 166 -6.95 6.91 8.62
N LEU A 167 -5.91 7.09 9.44
CA LEU A 167 -5.44 8.42 9.81
C LEU A 167 -4.80 9.17 8.65
N GLY A 168 -3.96 8.49 7.86
CA GLY A 168 -3.33 9.07 6.66
C GLY A 168 -4.36 9.56 5.65
N TRP A 169 -5.29 8.68 5.26
CA TRP A 169 -6.31 9.00 4.27
C TRP A 169 -7.32 10.05 4.76
N SER A 170 -7.60 10.10 6.07
CA SER A 170 -8.36 11.20 6.67
C SER A 170 -7.69 12.55 6.41
N TYR A 171 -6.37 12.64 6.55
CA TYR A 171 -5.64 13.86 6.27
C TYR A 171 -5.62 14.21 4.77
N TYR A 172 -5.50 13.21 3.89
CA TYR A 172 -5.45 13.44 2.44
C TYR A 172 -6.75 14.06 1.94
N GLY A 173 -7.87 13.44 2.30
CA GLY A 173 -9.17 13.95 1.91
C GLY A 173 -9.55 15.23 2.65
N GLU A 174 -9.06 15.46 3.88
CA GLU A 174 -9.21 16.76 4.56
C GLU A 174 -8.58 17.88 3.73
N LYS A 175 -7.35 17.68 3.23
CA LYS A 175 -6.66 18.69 2.42
C LYS A 175 -7.33 18.91 1.06
N ALA A 176 -7.82 17.85 0.42
CA ALA A 176 -8.61 17.96 -0.80
C ALA A 176 -9.94 18.72 -0.56
N CYS A 177 -10.62 18.46 0.55
CA CYS A 177 -11.86 19.14 0.92
C CYS A 177 -11.63 20.60 1.32
N GLU A 178 -10.52 20.89 2.00
CA GLU A 178 -10.09 22.26 2.31
C GLU A 178 -9.76 23.05 1.04
N TYR A 179 -9.12 22.43 0.05
CA TYR A 179 -8.83 23.08 -1.24
C TYR A 179 -10.12 23.49 -1.98
N LEU A 180 -11.16 22.65 -1.96
CA LEU A 180 -12.43 22.92 -2.66
C LEU A 180 -13.38 23.86 -1.91
N PHE A 181 -13.48 23.71 -0.59
CA PHE A 181 -14.53 24.36 0.22
C PHE A 181 -13.98 25.28 1.32
N GLY A 182 -12.66 25.43 1.39
CA GLY A 182 -11.97 26.24 2.38
C GLY A 182 -11.92 25.61 3.78
N ASN A 183 -11.26 26.29 4.71
CA ASN A 183 -10.97 25.79 6.07
C ASN A 183 -12.22 25.42 6.90
N LYS A 184 -13.38 26.03 6.60
CA LYS A 184 -14.65 25.72 7.30
C LYS A 184 -15.13 24.28 7.05
N SER A 185 -14.66 23.60 6.01
CA SER A 185 -15.05 22.21 5.68
C SER A 185 -14.34 21.13 6.51
N ILE A 186 -13.25 21.47 7.21
CA ILE A 186 -12.40 20.51 7.91
C ILE A 186 -13.18 19.72 8.98
N LEU A 187 -13.94 20.41 9.83
CA LEU A 187 -14.68 19.74 10.90
C LEU A 187 -15.81 18.85 10.35
N PRO A 188 -16.69 19.33 9.44
CA PRO A 188 -17.66 18.47 8.76
C PRO A 188 -17.01 17.25 8.09
N TYR A 189 -15.89 17.44 7.38
CA TYR A 189 -15.17 16.35 6.73
C TYR A 189 -14.72 15.28 7.71
N ARG A 190 -14.10 15.65 8.84
CA ARG A 190 -13.66 14.70 9.87
C ARG A 190 -14.81 13.91 10.46
N LEU A 191 -15.97 14.53 10.69
CA LEU A 191 -17.15 13.85 11.20
C LEU A 191 -17.70 12.85 10.17
N LEU A 192 -17.80 13.26 8.91
CA LEU A 192 -18.20 12.39 7.80
C LEU A 192 -17.22 11.23 7.59
N TRP A 193 -15.92 11.47 7.75
CA TRP A 193 -14.89 10.43 7.66
C TRP A 193 -15.10 9.34 8.70
N VAL A 194 -15.34 9.71 9.97
CA VAL A 194 -15.60 8.73 11.05
C VAL A 194 -16.88 7.93 10.75
N ALA A 195 -17.94 8.59 10.26
CA ALA A 195 -19.16 7.91 9.86
C ALA A 195 -18.94 6.96 8.67
N ALA A 196 -18.13 7.36 7.68
CA ALA A 196 -17.80 6.56 6.52
C ALA A 196 -16.96 5.33 6.89
N VAL A 197 -16.02 5.44 7.82
CA VAL A 197 -15.26 4.30 8.35
C VAL A 197 -16.20 3.28 9.01
N MET A 198 -17.16 3.76 9.80
CA MET A 198 -18.18 2.89 10.41
C MET A 198 -19.04 2.21 9.33
N ALA A 199 -19.56 2.97 8.37
CA ALA A 199 -20.37 2.42 7.27
C ALA A 199 -19.58 1.39 6.45
N GLY A 200 -18.31 1.66 6.15
CA GLY A 200 -17.43 0.76 5.41
C GLY A 200 -17.23 -0.59 6.11
N SER A 201 -17.25 -0.62 7.45
CA SER A 201 -17.16 -1.87 8.21
C SER A 201 -18.39 -2.78 8.08
N LEU A 202 -19.52 -2.24 7.60
CA LEU A 202 -20.77 -2.97 7.39
C LEU A 202 -20.95 -3.45 5.94
N LEU A 203 -20.15 -2.93 5.01
CA LEU A 203 -20.24 -3.26 3.58
C LEU A 203 -19.43 -4.52 3.24
N SER A 204 -19.82 -5.18 2.14
CA SER A 204 -19.09 -6.36 1.66
C SER A 204 -17.73 -5.97 1.05
N VAL A 205 -16.73 -6.83 1.26
CA VAL A 205 -15.36 -6.63 0.76
C VAL A 205 -15.30 -6.35 -0.75
N PRO A 206 -16.03 -7.07 -1.63
CA PRO A 206 -16.02 -6.77 -3.07
C PRO A 206 -16.59 -5.40 -3.42
N CYS A 207 -17.63 -4.95 -2.69
CA CYS A 207 -18.24 -3.64 -2.90
C CYS A 207 -17.25 -2.52 -2.56
N VAL A 208 -16.56 -2.64 -1.43
CA VAL A 208 -15.53 -1.68 -0.99
C VAL A 208 -14.37 -1.61 -1.98
N TRP A 209 -13.89 -2.76 -2.47
CA TRP A 209 -12.83 -2.78 -3.48
C TRP A 209 -13.23 -2.15 -4.80
N CYS A 210 -14.45 -2.44 -5.29
CA CYS A 210 -14.95 -1.85 -6.53
C CYS A 210 -15.04 -0.32 -6.43
N PHE A 211 -15.58 0.19 -5.32
CA PHE A 211 -15.64 1.63 -5.07
C PHE A 211 -14.23 2.25 -5.01
N ALA A 212 -13.31 1.61 -4.28
CA ALA A 212 -11.93 2.07 -4.17
C ALA A 212 -11.20 2.11 -5.52
N ASP A 213 -11.38 1.10 -6.37
CA ASP A 213 -10.74 1.04 -7.69
C ASP A 213 -11.23 2.17 -8.60
N ILE A 214 -12.53 2.46 -8.60
CA ILE A 214 -13.12 3.56 -9.37
C ILE A 214 -12.59 4.91 -8.85
N ALA A 215 -12.64 5.12 -7.53
CA ALA A 215 -12.17 6.36 -6.91
C ALA A 215 -10.67 6.59 -7.16
N ASN A 216 -9.85 5.56 -7.01
CA ASN A 216 -8.42 5.62 -7.28
C ASN A 216 -8.13 5.90 -8.76
N GLY A 217 -8.90 5.30 -9.69
CA GLY A 217 -8.80 5.61 -11.10
C GLY A 217 -9.08 7.08 -11.42
N LEU A 218 -10.13 7.65 -10.79
CA LEU A 218 -10.48 9.06 -10.93
C LEU A 218 -9.43 10.00 -10.33
N MET A 219 -8.72 9.60 -9.27
CA MET A 219 -7.61 10.36 -8.71
C MET A 219 -6.34 10.26 -9.55
N ALA A 220 -6.03 9.06 -10.04
CA ALA A 220 -4.82 8.80 -10.83
C ALA A 220 -4.85 9.54 -12.17
N LEU A 221 -5.99 9.59 -12.84
CA LEU A 221 -6.11 10.17 -14.18
C LEU A 221 -5.63 11.63 -14.27
N PRO A 222 -6.16 12.61 -13.49
CA PRO A 222 -5.66 13.98 -13.53
C PRO A 222 -4.21 14.07 -13.06
N ASN A 223 -3.81 13.31 -12.03
CA ASN A 223 -2.45 13.35 -11.51
C ASN A 223 -1.41 12.88 -12.55
N LEU A 224 -1.68 11.78 -13.24
CA LEU A 224 -0.79 11.26 -14.28
C LEU A 224 -0.66 12.24 -15.45
N ILE A 225 -1.77 12.88 -15.86
CA ILE A 225 -1.74 13.93 -16.90
C ILE A 225 -0.83 15.08 -16.45
N SER A 226 -0.97 15.54 -15.21
CA SER A 226 -0.11 16.60 -14.66
C SER A 226 1.37 16.19 -14.59
N LEU A 227 1.68 14.95 -14.19
CA LEU A 227 3.06 14.45 -14.15
C LEU A 227 3.70 14.41 -15.54
N VAL A 228 2.96 13.98 -16.57
CA VAL A 228 3.45 13.96 -17.95
C VAL A 228 3.66 15.39 -18.46
N ALA A 229 2.71 16.29 -18.22
CA ALA A 229 2.81 17.69 -18.64
C ALA A 229 3.96 18.45 -17.94
N LEU A 230 4.23 18.15 -16.67
CA LEU A 230 5.24 18.82 -15.84
C LEU A 230 6.58 18.09 -15.78
N ASN A 231 6.77 17.01 -16.55
CA ASN A 231 7.99 16.19 -16.54
C ASN A 231 9.27 17.03 -16.72
N GLY A 232 9.25 18.03 -17.61
CA GLY A 232 10.40 18.90 -17.84
C GLY A 232 10.87 19.66 -16.60
N LEU A 233 9.93 20.11 -15.75
CA LEU A 233 10.25 20.79 -14.49
C LEU A 233 10.87 19.81 -13.48
N ILE A 234 10.31 18.60 -13.37
CA ILE A 234 10.81 17.57 -12.46
C ILE A 234 12.25 17.19 -12.82
N VAL A 235 12.53 16.97 -14.10
CA VAL A 235 13.88 16.63 -14.59
C VAL A 235 14.85 17.79 -14.31
N ALA A 236 14.45 19.04 -14.56
CA ALA A 236 15.30 20.20 -14.31
C ALA A 236 15.67 20.35 -12.82
N GLU A 237 14.69 20.28 -11.91
CA GLU A 237 14.92 20.37 -10.47
C GLU A 237 15.79 19.21 -9.95
N THR A 238 15.54 18.00 -10.44
CA THR A 238 16.33 16.82 -10.04
C THR A 238 17.79 16.96 -10.49
N LYS A 239 18.01 17.43 -11.73
CA LYS A 239 19.34 17.66 -12.27
C LYS A 239 20.12 18.68 -11.43
N LYS A 240 19.49 19.81 -11.13
CA LYS A 240 20.06 20.90 -10.33
C LYS A 240 20.51 20.41 -8.95
N TYR A 241 19.64 19.65 -8.26
CA TYR A 241 19.92 19.21 -6.89
C TYR A 241 20.92 18.05 -6.79
N LEU A 242 20.81 17.03 -7.66
CA LEU A 242 21.61 15.80 -7.53
C LEU A 242 22.91 15.80 -8.33
N TRP A 243 22.97 16.50 -9.46
CA TRP A 243 24.13 16.44 -10.36
C TRP A 243 24.94 17.73 -10.41
N GLU A 244 24.31 18.88 -10.23
CA GLU A 244 24.97 20.18 -10.37
C GLU A 244 25.47 20.76 -9.02
N GLY A 245 25.26 20.04 -7.91
CA GLY A 245 25.89 20.32 -6.61
C GLY A 245 25.43 21.61 -5.94
N ASN A 246 24.28 22.17 -6.34
CA ASN A 246 23.75 23.43 -5.81
C ASN A 246 22.46 23.14 -5.01
N PRO A 247 22.59 22.84 -3.68
CA PRO A 247 21.49 22.36 -2.85
C PRO A 247 20.36 23.39 -2.62
#